data_AF-A0A160FVI0-F1
#
_entry.id   AF-A0A160FVI0-F1
#
_cell.length_a   1.000
_cell.length_b   1.000
_cell.length_c   1.000
_cell.angle_alpha   90.00
_cell.angle_beta   90.00
_cell.angle_gamma   90.00
#
_symmetry.space_group_name_H-M   'P 1'
#
loop_
_entity.id
_entity.type
_entity.pdbx_description
1 polymer ?
#
loop_
_entity_poly.entity_id
_entity_poly.type
_entity_poly.pdbx_seq_one_letter_code
_entity_poly.pdbx_strand_id
1 'polypeptide(L)'
;MIAVWAAIERNPLFVAIHTALSATTTSELSDLITAPFSWHNTAELQTAAEEAGFHDVRILTRSLLMVFEQGVEHAMRSFSATPASPGVAALSQSVEDALFDRLRSELAPLIGDGKVICEMVSNIIVAHA
;
A
#
# COMPACT_ATOMS: atom_id res chain seq x y z
N MET A 1 11.33 11.60 -14.29
CA MET A 1 10.40 10.46 -14.15
C MET A 1 10.09 10.30 -12.67
N ILE A 2 8.82 10.19 -12.31
CA ILE A 2 8.36 10.04 -10.92
C ILE A 2 7.41 8.85 -10.87
N ALA A 3 7.58 7.97 -9.88
CA ALA A 3 6.66 6.87 -9.63
C ALA A 3 5.84 7.17 -8.37
N VAL A 4 4.53 7.01 -8.47
CA VAL A 4 3.59 7.12 -7.35
C VAL A 4 2.69 5.90 -7.33
N TRP A 5 2.15 5.55 -6.17
CA TRP A 5 1.18 4.46 -6.11
C TRP A 5 -0.10 4.83 -6.86
N ALA A 6 -0.75 3.82 -7.46
CA ALA A 6 -2.15 3.97 -7.84
C ALA A 6 -3.05 3.94 -6.60
N ALA A 7 -4.36 4.10 -6.75
CA ALA A 7 -5.31 3.98 -5.65
C ALA A 7 -5.11 2.68 -4.84
N ILE A 8 -5.33 2.74 -3.52
CA ILE A 8 -5.00 1.64 -2.60
C ILE A 8 -5.77 0.37 -2.93
N GLU A 9 -6.99 0.48 -3.47
CA GLU A 9 -7.87 -0.63 -3.86
C GLU A 9 -7.24 -1.51 -4.94
N ARG A 10 -6.27 -0.98 -5.68
CA ARG A 10 -5.50 -1.71 -6.71
C ARG A 10 -4.27 -2.41 -6.16
N ASN A 11 -4.03 -2.32 -4.84
CA ASN A 11 -2.86 -2.88 -4.16
C ASN A 11 -3.33 -3.70 -2.95
N PRO A 12 -3.77 -4.96 -3.15
CA PRO A 12 -4.48 -5.74 -2.13
C PRO A 12 -3.71 -5.94 -0.81
N LEU A 13 -2.37 -6.00 -0.85
CA LEU A 13 -1.57 -6.05 0.37
C LEU A 13 -1.83 -4.83 1.26
N PHE A 14 -1.82 -3.63 0.69
CA PHE A 14 -2.02 -2.40 1.45
C PHE A 14 -3.48 -2.22 1.88
N VAL A 15 -4.44 -2.74 1.12
CA VAL A 15 -5.84 -2.85 1.57
C VAL A 15 -5.95 -3.71 2.82
N ALA A 16 -5.27 -4.86 2.86
CA ALA A 16 -5.26 -5.75 4.02
C ALA A 16 -4.64 -5.06 5.25
N ILE A 17 -3.50 -4.38 5.06
CA ILE A 17 -2.83 -3.62 6.13
C ILE A 17 -3.72 -2.49 6.64
N HIS A 18 -4.28 -1.68 5.75
CA HIS A 18 -5.18 -0.59 6.10
C HIS A 18 -6.39 -1.10 6.88
N THR A 19 -7.06 -2.14 6.37
CA THR A 19 -8.23 -2.76 7.02
C THR A 19 -7.89 -3.29 8.42
N ALA A 20 -6.73 -3.91 8.59
CA ALA A 20 -6.30 -4.41 9.90
C ALA A 20 -6.02 -3.28 10.90
N LEU A 21 -5.34 -2.21 10.47
CA LEU A 21 -5.08 -1.03 11.29
C LEU A 21 -6.38 -0.33 11.69
N SER A 22 -7.25 -0.01 10.73
CA SER A 22 -8.52 0.65 11.01
C SER A 22 -9.41 -0.11 11.99
N ALA A 23 -9.28 -1.43 12.04
CA ALA A 23 -10.07 -2.27 12.93
C ALA A 23 -9.49 -2.41 14.35
N THR A 24 -8.20 -2.14 14.54
CA THR A 24 -7.49 -2.49 15.78
C THR A 24 -6.75 -1.32 16.43
N THR A 25 -6.56 -0.21 15.71
CA THR A 25 -5.80 0.96 16.15
C THR A 25 -6.59 2.26 15.99
N THR A 26 -5.96 3.39 16.28
CA THR A 26 -6.49 4.73 15.96
C THR A 26 -6.47 4.98 14.45
N SER A 27 -7.26 5.96 13.99
CA SER A 27 -7.30 6.35 12.58
C SER A 27 -5.98 6.89 12.06
N GLU A 28 -5.18 7.52 12.92
CA GLU A 28 -3.88 8.09 12.54
C GLU A 28 -2.94 7.07 11.90
N LEU A 29 -2.86 5.85 12.45
CA LEU A 29 -2.00 4.80 11.88
C LEU A 29 -2.54 4.26 10.55
N SER A 30 -3.86 4.16 10.40
CA SER A 30 -4.46 3.78 9.11
C SER A 30 -4.28 4.87 8.05
N ASP A 31 -4.34 6.15 8.43
CA ASP A 31 -4.15 7.29 7.54
C ASP A 31 -2.71 7.36 6.99
N LEU A 32 -1.72 6.98 7.81
CA LEU A 32 -0.32 6.85 7.36
C LEU A 32 -0.14 5.83 6.24
N ILE A 33 -1.01 4.80 6.17
CA ILE A 33 -0.98 3.80 5.10
C ILE A 33 -1.64 4.32 3.83
N THR A 34 -2.66 5.17 3.90
CA THR A 34 -3.37 5.67 2.72
C THR A 34 -2.69 6.88 2.08
N ALA A 35 -1.88 7.65 2.82
CA ALA A 35 -1.22 8.85 2.32
C ALA A 35 -0.45 8.65 0.98
N PRO A 36 0.32 7.56 0.77
CA PRO A 36 1.00 7.30 -0.50
C PRO A 36 0.07 6.99 -1.70
N PHE A 37 -1.21 6.71 -1.45
CA PHE A 37 -2.23 6.28 -2.43
C PHE A 37 -3.27 7.37 -2.71
N SER A 38 -2.99 8.61 -2.32
CA SER A 38 -3.91 9.75 -2.34
C SER A 38 -4.35 10.23 -3.74
N TRP A 39 -3.69 9.75 -4.81
CA TRP A 39 -4.07 10.05 -6.19
C TRP A 39 -5.02 9.00 -6.73
N HIS A 40 -6.33 9.31 -6.70
CA HIS A 40 -7.38 8.34 -6.98
C HIS A 40 -7.46 7.94 -8.46
N ASN A 41 -7.03 8.83 -9.36
CA ASN A 41 -6.99 8.56 -10.79
C ASN A 41 -5.83 9.27 -11.50
N THR A 42 -5.52 8.84 -12.72
CA THR A 42 -4.42 9.38 -13.51
C THR A 42 -4.69 10.80 -14.02
N ALA A 43 -5.95 11.24 -14.13
CA ALA A 43 -6.27 12.59 -14.58
C ALA A 43 -5.87 13.63 -13.53
N GLU A 44 -6.19 13.40 -12.25
CA GLU A 44 -5.72 14.24 -11.14
C GLU A 44 -4.19 14.35 -11.10
N LEU A 45 -3.51 13.23 -11.31
CA LEU A 45 -2.05 13.19 -11.34
C LEU A 45 -1.46 13.95 -12.54
N GLN A 46 -2.14 13.91 -13.70
CA GLN A 46 -1.72 14.65 -14.89
C GLN A 46 -1.87 16.16 -14.65
N THR A 47 -3.05 16.58 -14.17
CA THR A 47 -3.33 17.98 -13.85
C THR A 47 -2.32 18.52 -12.84
N ALA A 48 -2.03 17.78 -11.76
CA ALA A 48 -1.07 18.21 -10.76
C ALA A 48 0.36 18.38 -11.32
N ALA A 49 0.77 17.52 -12.27
CA ALA A 49 2.07 17.64 -12.93
C ALA A 49 2.12 18.87 -13.86
N GLU A 50 1.05 19.11 -14.63
CA GLU A 50 0.94 20.29 -15.50
C GLU A 50 0.90 21.60 -14.69
N GLU A 51 0.16 21.64 -13.59
CA GLU A 51 0.10 22.78 -12.66
C GLU A 51 1.45 23.05 -11.96
N ALA A 52 2.25 22.00 -11.75
CA ALA A 52 3.61 22.13 -11.24
C ALA A 52 4.62 22.65 -12.29
N GLY A 53 4.16 22.92 -13.52
CA GLY A 53 4.96 23.49 -14.61
C GLY A 53 5.62 22.44 -15.51
N PHE A 54 5.37 21.15 -15.31
CA PHE A 54 5.86 20.12 -16.22
C PHE A 54 5.06 20.13 -17.53
N HIS A 55 5.73 19.81 -18.63
CA HIS A 55 5.12 19.70 -19.96
C HIS A 55 5.39 18.32 -20.59
N ASP A 56 4.65 18.02 -21.66
CA ASP A 56 4.61 16.70 -22.30
C ASP A 56 4.33 15.55 -21.32
N VAL A 57 3.41 15.78 -20.38
CA VAL A 57 3.10 14.82 -19.31
C VAL A 57 2.48 13.56 -19.90
N ARG A 58 3.12 12.42 -19.65
CA ARG A 58 2.62 11.09 -19.98
C ARG A 58 2.59 10.24 -18.74
N ILE A 59 1.46 9.58 -18.49
CA ILE A 59 1.30 8.66 -17.38
C ILE A 59 1.25 7.23 -17.88
N LEU A 60 2.10 6.38 -17.29
CA LEU A 60 2.15 4.95 -17.56
C LEU A 60 1.74 4.21 -16.29
N THR A 61 0.58 3.56 -16.29
CA THR A 61 0.22 2.63 -15.22
C THR A 61 0.94 1.30 -15.41
N ARG A 62 1.54 0.77 -14.36
CA ARG A 62 2.21 -0.54 -14.35
C ARG A 62 1.70 -1.38 -13.18
N SER A 63 1.35 -2.62 -13.47
CA SER A 63 1.07 -3.66 -12.48
C SER A 63 2.22 -4.66 -12.50
N LEU A 64 2.74 -5.00 -11.32
CA LEU A 64 3.68 -6.09 -11.11
C LEU A 64 3.12 -7.02 -10.05
N LEU A 65 3.36 -8.31 -10.19
CA LEU A 65 3.06 -9.27 -9.14
C LEU A 65 4.15 -9.22 -8.08
N MET A 66 3.73 -9.09 -6.82
CA MET A 66 4.58 -9.33 -5.67
C MET A 66 4.24 -10.69 -5.08
N VAL A 67 5.28 -11.49 -4.86
CA VAL A 67 5.17 -12.87 -4.38
C VAL A 67 5.94 -13.02 -3.08
N PHE A 68 5.24 -13.38 -2.01
CA PHE A 68 5.85 -13.80 -0.76
C PHE A 68 5.92 -15.32 -0.73
N GLU A 69 7.10 -15.83 -1.09
CA GLU A 69 7.37 -17.27 -1.29
C GLU A 69 7.18 -18.14 -0.04
N GLN A 70 7.25 -17.54 1.16
CA GLN A 70 7.07 -18.24 2.45
C GLN A 70 5.70 -17.92 3.07
N GLY A 71 4.71 -17.61 2.24
CA GLY A 71 3.33 -17.41 2.66
C GLY A 71 3.10 -16.18 3.53
N VAL A 72 2.07 -16.26 4.39
CA VAL A 72 1.55 -15.12 5.15
C VAL A 72 2.57 -14.53 6.10
N GLU A 73 3.35 -15.34 6.80
CA GLU A 73 4.35 -14.83 7.76
C GLU A 73 5.43 -13.98 7.08
N HIS A 74 5.78 -14.30 5.83
CA HIS A 74 6.69 -13.45 5.05
C HIS A 74 6.02 -12.18 4.56
N ALA A 75 4.75 -12.24 4.13
CA ALA A 75 3.98 -11.06 3.80
C ALA A 75 3.84 -10.12 5.02
N MET A 76 3.59 -10.65 6.22
CA MET A 76 3.49 -9.86 7.44
C MET A 76 4.78 -9.10 7.76
N ARG A 77 5.97 -9.67 7.46
CA ARG A 77 7.25 -8.97 7.65
C ARG A 77 7.37 -7.71 6.79
N SER A 78 6.67 -7.61 5.66
CA SER A 78 6.68 -6.38 4.86
C SER A 78 6.03 -5.21 5.58
N PHE A 79 5.24 -5.45 6.64
CA PHE A 79 4.67 -4.40 7.47
C PHE A 79 5.75 -3.47 8.05
N SER A 80 6.94 -4.00 8.37
CA SER A 80 8.05 -3.19 8.91
C SER A 80 8.59 -2.15 7.91
N ALA A 81 8.28 -2.30 6.62
CA ALA A 81 8.64 -1.34 5.58
C ALA A 81 7.59 -0.23 5.39
N THR A 82 6.50 -0.24 6.18
CA THR A 82 5.42 0.74 6.07
C THR A 82 5.64 1.93 7.01
N PRO A 83 5.11 3.13 6.66
CA PRO A 83 5.14 4.29 7.54
C PRO A 83 4.48 4.10 8.91
N ALA A 84 3.54 3.14 9.03
CA ALA A 84 2.84 2.86 10.29
C ALA A 84 3.67 2.00 11.28
N SER A 85 4.77 1.37 10.84
CA SER A 85 5.53 0.43 11.66
C SER A 85 6.03 1.02 12.99
N PRO A 86 6.64 2.23 13.05
CA PRO A 86 7.06 2.81 14.32
C PRO A 86 5.90 3.07 15.28
N GLY A 87 4.73 3.46 14.75
CA GLY A 87 3.54 3.73 15.55
C GLY A 87 2.95 2.46 16.16
N VAL A 88 2.93 1.36 15.40
CA VAL A 88 2.50 0.05 15.92
C VAL A 88 3.45 -0.48 16.98
N ALA A 89 4.76 -0.32 16.81
CA ALA A 89 5.75 -0.76 17.79
C ALA A 89 5.66 -0.02 19.14
N ALA A 90 4.95 1.12 19.19
CA ALA A 90 4.69 1.86 20.43
C ALA A 90 3.37 1.47 21.12
N LEU A 91 2.57 0.58 20.53
CA LEU A 91 1.32 0.10 21.10
C LEU A 91 1.58 -0.95 22.20
N SER A 92 0.54 -1.27 22.97
CA SER A 92 0.61 -2.39 23.89
C SER A 92 0.64 -3.72 23.13
N GLN A 93 1.35 -4.72 23.66
CA GLN A 93 1.45 -6.05 23.06
C GLN A 93 0.09 -6.64 22.67
N SER A 94 -0.94 -6.47 23.51
CA SER A 94 -2.28 -6.98 23.24
C SER A 94 -2.95 -6.37 22.00
N VAL A 95 -2.63 -5.12 21.67
CA VAL A 95 -3.16 -4.43 20.49
C VAL A 95 -2.35 -4.85 19.26
N GLU A 96 -1.03 -4.96 19.41
CA GLU A 96 -0.15 -5.47 18.36
C GLU A 96 -0.52 -6.90 17.96
N ASP A 97 -0.76 -7.79 18.92
CA ASP A 97 -1.19 -9.18 18.67
C ASP A 97 -2.53 -9.20 17.92
N ALA A 98 -3.51 -8.40 18.37
CA ALA A 98 -4.82 -8.29 17.71
C ALA A 98 -4.72 -7.76 16.28
N LEU A 99 -3.84 -6.77 16.04
CA LEU A 99 -3.54 -6.26 14.70
C LEU A 99 -2.99 -7.35 13.80
N PHE A 100 -1.98 -8.11 14.26
CA PHE A 100 -1.34 -9.13 13.44
C PHE A 100 -2.23 -10.36 13.20
N ASP A 101 -3.09 -10.73 14.15
CA ASP A 101 -4.14 -11.74 13.93
C ASP A 101 -5.17 -11.28 12.91
N ARG A 102 -5.57 -10.01 12.98
CA ARG A 102 -6.46 -9.42 11.98
C ARG A 102 -5.79 -9.39 10.61
N LEU A 103 -4.55 -8.92 10.52
CA LEU A 103 -3.79 -8.85 9.26
C LEU A 103 -3.64 -10.25 8.64
N ARG A 104 -3.36 -11.29 9.43
CA ARG A 104 -3.31 -12.67 8.94
C ARG A 104 -4.63 -13.10 8.30
N SER A 105 -5.76 -12.70 8.89
CA SER A 105 -7.09 -12.99 8.35
C SER A 105 -7.35 -12.23 7.05
N GLU A 106 -6.93 -10.97 6.96
CA GLU A 106 -7.07 -10.15 5.74
C GLU A 106 -6.14 -10.60 4.60
N LEU A 107 -5.01 -11.24 4.92
CA LEU A 107 -4.09 -11.81 3.92
C LEU A 107 -4.51 -13.19 3.41
N ALA A 108 -5.37 -13.90 4.13
CA ALA A 108 -5.80 -15.26 3.77
C ALA A 108 -6.37 -15.38 2.34
N PRO A 109 -7.19 -14.43 1.83
CA PRO A 109 -7.68 -14.47 0.45
C PRO A 109 -6.60 -14.34 -0.62
N LEU A 110 -5.42 -13.82 -0.28
CA LEU A 110 -4.31 -13.63 -1.20
C LEU A 110 -3.38 -14.85 -1.29
N ILE A 111 -3.70 -15.92 -0.55
CA ILE A 111 -2.90 -17.15 -0.54
C ILE A 111 -3.20 -17.99 -1.79
N GLY A 112 -2.16 -18.35 -2.52
CA GLY A 112 -2.20 -19.33 -3.61
C GLY A 112 -0.96 -20.22 -3.54
N ASP A 113 -1.15 -21.54 -3.57
CA ASP A 113 -0.07 -22.54 -3.54
C ASP A 113 0.94 -22.35 -2.38
N GLY A 114 0.45 -21.95 -1.20
CA GLY A 114 1.27 -21.71 -0.01
C GLY A 114 2.05 -20.37 -0.02
N LYS A 115 1.87 -19.56 -1.06
CA LYS A 115 2.46 -18.22 -1.21
C LYS A 115 1.39 -17.15 -1.03
N VAL A 116 1.80 -15.93 -0.72
CA VAL A 116 0.91 -14.76 -0.89
C VAL A 116 1.28 -14.09 -2.20
N ILE A 117 0.31 -13.93 -3.10
CA ILE A 117 0.51 -13.30 -4.40
C ILE A 117 -0.47 -12.12 -4.50
N CYS A 118 0.05 -10.93 -4.78
CA CYS A 118 -0.78 -9.74 -4.93
C CYS A 118 -0.26 -8.82 -6.03
N GLU A 119 -1.17 -8.05 -6.61
CA GLU A 119 -0.81 -6.99 -7.55
C GLU A 119 -0.26 -5.77 -6.80
N MET A 120 0.74 -5.15 -7.41
CA MET A 120 1.33 -3.89 -7.00
C MET A 120 1.25 -2.94 -8.18
N VAL A 121 0.45 -1.89 -8.05
CA VAL A 121 0.12 -0.98 -9.13
C VAL A 121 0.63 0.43 -8.82
N SER A 122 1.43 0.95 -9.75
CA SER A 122 1.98 2.31 -9.72
C SER A 122 1.64 3.07 -10.99
N ASN A 123 1.61 4.39 -10.88
CA ASN A 123 1.59 5.33 -12.00
C ASN A 123 2.98 5.95 -12.14
N ILE A 124 3.52 5.90 -13.36
CA ILE A 124 4.82 6.48 -13.69
C ILE A 124 4.58 7.72 -14.53
N ILE A 125 4.95 8.88 -14.01
CA ILE A 125 4.92 10.16 -14.70
C ILE A 125 6.23 10.34 -15.47
N VAL A 126 6.11 10.56 -16.77
CA VAL A 126 7.20 10.95 -17.66
C VAL A 126 6.85 12.34 -18.20
N ALA A 127 7.68 13.34 -17.90
CA ALA A 127 7.46 14.72 -18.29
C ALA A 127 8.80 15.47 -18.37
N HIS A 128 8.77 16.66 -18.97
CA HIS A 128 9.89 17.59 -19.06
C HIS A 128 9.67 18.79 -18.13
N ALA A 129 10.76 19.28 -17.54
CA ALA A 129 10.76 20.45 -16.65
C ALA A 129 11.02 21.74 -17.44
#